data_AF-A0A6A7AX35-F1
#
_entry.id   AF-A0A6A7AX35-F1
#
_cell.length_a   1.000
_cell.length_b   1.000
_cell.length_c   1.000
_cell.angle_alpha   90.00
_cell.angle_beta   90.00
_cell.angle_gamma   90.00
#
_symmetry.space_group_name_H-M   'P 1'
#
loop_
_entity.id
_entity.type
_entity.pdbx_description
1 polymer ?
#
loop_
_entity_poly.entity_id
_entity_poly.type
_entity_poly.pdbx_seq_one_letter_code
_entity_poly.pdbx_strand_id
1 'polypeptide(L)'
;MQVVSAPTRAELVRAHSRRVWLHIGVPSLRNLRYISRARALVWFALFLSSVPLHLLFNSVIFTNMQANDYYVFSVTQAWLDGPGYNDSTTTRMNLTTVEIASPGWLEHALKDSIAPHLRLSTADCFDTYDDHYVSRAGTVYIVQDGIIATVGSKETPDENTPTDWRCRDKEQPCEVSKDKSDWRLDDAPIEYCIVEEVEERCRLDFSFVIASLVIVSNFTKAICMALIIFKYRRHSPLVTLGDTVAHFLDFPDPETKGRCLFSRRLMDAQWTWEFSNGANKDELGVDPERYIPKHWRWQTAPSAYRWSSTYIMYAVTLIFGMVFMARSLASMPRDQARRWDFGAIDGKNVLRMNTSLMGAILLANLPQAILSYLYLTFNALYTNMFVAREWSTYGGERKPLRVTSPVGQQRDTYWLNVPFRWAIPMTILSGLFHWLASQSIFLVQITITATQDRQVTRLMSTCGYSAVAIILCIVVGTIVAIGGLVIGRFKYVSAMPMASSCSAAISAACHPLPEDAHASTLPVQWGVVARGDRYTEGDKAVGHCAFSSLPVQQPIQGRLYA
;
A
#
# COMPACT_ATOMS: atom_id res chain seq x y z
N MET A 1 -7.57 6.78 14.63
CA MET A 1 -7.84 5.38 15.04
C MET A 1 -7.17 4.97 16.36
N GLN A 2 -5.86 5.20 16.57
CA GLN A 2 -5.16 4.80 17.82
C GLN A 2 -5.80 5.36 19.10
N VAL A 3 -6.07 6.66 19.15
CA VAL A 3 -6.71 7.33 20.31
C VAL A 3 -8.09 6.72 20.62
N VAL A 4 -8.87 6.38 19.59
CA VAL A 4 -10.20 5.77 19.74
C VAL A 4 -10.11 4.37 20.36
N SER A 5 -9.07 3.62 20.01
CA SER A 5 -8.80 2.27 20.56
C SER A 5 -8.07 2.27 21.91
N ALA A 6 -7.70 3.44 22.45
CA ALA A 6 -7.02 3.53 23.73
C ALA A 6 -8.00 3.26 24.90
N PRO A 7 -7.64 2.39 25.85
CA PRO A 7 -8.51 2.07 26.97
C PRO A 7 -8.58 3.23 27.96
N THR A 8 -9.70 3.30 28.68
CA THR A 8 -9.83 4.15 29.88
C THR A 8 -9.42 3.37 31.12
N ARG A 9 -9.20 4.08 32.23
CA ARG A 9 -8.95 3.46 33.55
C ARG A 9 -9.98 2.38 33.88
N ALA A 10 -11.27 2.70 33.80
CA ALA A 10 -12.34 1.78 34.18
C ALA A 10 -12.34 0.51 33.33
N GLU A 11 -11.97 0.61 32.05
CA GLU A 11 -11.86 -0.52 31.14
C GLU A 11 -10.60 -1.36 31.42
N LEU A 12 -9.48 -0.73 31.77
CA LEU A 12 -8.27 -1.45 32.21
C LEU A 12 -8.54 -2.26 33.48
N VAL A 13 -9.11 -1.63 34.51
CA VAL A 13 -9.44 -2.32 35.79
C VAL A 13 -10.37 -3.50 35.53
N ARG A 14 -11.41 -3.31 34.70
CA ARG A 14 -12.33 -4.38 34.30
C ARG A 14 -11.65 -5.50 33.50
N ALA A 15 -10.68 -5.17 32.67
CA ALA A 15 -9.94 -6.16 31.90
C ALA A 15 -8.99 -6.96 32.79
N HIS A 16 -8.25 -6.28 33.67
CA HIS A 16 -7.29 -6.89 34.59
C HIS A 16 -7.97 -7.81 35.60
N SER A 17 -9.16 -7.45 36.11
CA SER A 17 -9.94 -8.33 37.00
C SER A 17 -10.41 -9.63 36.33
N ARG A 18 -10.38 -9.67 34.99
CA ARG A 18 -10.68 -10.86 34.17
C ARG A 18 -9.41 -11.54 33.64
N ARG A 19 -8.23 -11.20 34.17
CA ARG A 19 -6.93 -11.70 33.71
C ARG A 19 -6.67 -11.40 32.22
N VAL A 20 -7.14 -10.25 31.74
CA VAL A 20 -6.92 -9.78 30.36
C VAL A 20 -6.14 -8.47 30.37
N TRP A 21 -4.98 -8.44 29.71
CA TRP A 21 -4.23 -7.21 29.49
C TRP A 21 -4.63 -6.54 28.16
N LEU A 22 -4.53 -5.22 28.10
CA LEU A 22 -4.82 -4.41 26.91
C LEU A 22 -3.54 -3.76 26.37
N HIS A 23 -3.55 -3.45 25.07
CA HIS A 23 -2.43 -2.77 24.44
C HIS A 23 -2.43 -1.29 24.80
N ILE A 24 -1.30 -0.79 25.27
CA ILE A 24 -1.03 0.62 25.53
C ILE A 24 -0.10 1.18 24.47
N GLY A 25 -0.40 2.38 24.00
CA GLY A 25 0.52 3.12 23.15
C GLY A 25 0.72 2.60 21.73
N VAL A 26 -0.07 1.63 21.29
CA VAL A 26 0.02 1.04 19.96
C VAL A 26 -1.37 0.86 19.35
N PRO A 27 -1.52 0.92 18.02
CA PRO A 27 -2.75 0.52 17.35
C PRO A 27 -3.12 -0.93 17.70
N SER A 28 -4.37 -1.16 18.11
CA SER A 28 -4.81 -2.48 18.60
C SER A 28 -6.27 -2.77 18.27
N LEU A 29 -6.49 -3.81 17.45
CA LEU A 29 -7.81 -4.38 17.21
C LEU A 29 -8.32 -5.16 18.42
N ARG A 30 -7.42 -5.73 19.23
CA ARG A 30 -7.78 -6.45 20.46
C ARG A 30 -8.54 -5.54 21.42
N ASN A 31 -8.09 -4.28 21.56
CA ASN A 31 -8.70 -3.33 22.48
C ASN A 31 -10.17 -3.02 22.11
N LEU A 32 -10.54 -3.10 20.82
CA LEU A 32 -11.90 -2.82 20.36
C LEU A 32 -12.95 -3.72 21.02
N ARG A 33 -12.58 -4.92 21.46
CA ARG A 33 -13.46 -5.86 22.16
C ARG A 33 -13.73 -5.48 23.62
N TYR A 34 -12.89 -4.63 24.22
CA TYR A 34 -12.90 -4.30 25.64
C TYR A 34 -13.26 -2.84 25.94
N ILE A 35 -13.31 -1.99 24.90
CA ILE A 35 -13.76 -0.60 25.02
C ILE A 35 -15.27 -0.44 24.79
N SER A 36 -15.81 0.73 25.10
CA SER A 36 -17.20 1.08 24.80
C SER A 36 -17.60 0.88 23.33
N ARG A 37 -18.78 0.28 23.10
CA ARG A 37 -19.32 -0.02 21.76
C ARG A 37 -19.37 1.21 20.85
N ALA A 38 -19.72 2.37 21.40
CA ALA A 38 -19.79 3.61 20.64
C ALA A 38 -18.42 4.03 20.06
N ARG A 39 -17.32 3.82 20.79
CA ARG A 39 -15.97 4.09 20.28
C ARG A 39 -15.54 3.04 19.26
N ALA A 40 -15.90 1.77 19.48
CA ALA A 40 -15.66 0.73 18.48
C ALA A 40 -16.39 1.05 17.15
N LEU A 41 -17.64 1.52 17.19
CA LEU A 41 -18.38 1.95 16.01
C LEU A 41 -17.71 3.13 15.30
N VAL A 42 -17.25 4.16 16.03
CA VAL A 42 -16.49 5.27 15.44
C VAL A 42 -15.19 4.77 14.79
N TRP A 43 -14.52 3.80 15.40
CA TRP A 43 -13.33 3.19 14.82
C TRP A 43 -13.65 2.48 13.50
N PHE A 44 -14.72 1.68 13.45
CA PHE A 44 -15.15 0.99 12.23
C PHE A 44 -15.61 1.98 11.15
N ALA A 45 -16.30 3.06 11.50
CA ALA A 45 -16.69 4.11 10.57
C ALA A 45 -15.46 4.79 9.94
N LEU A 46 -14.44 5.11 10.75
CA LEU A 46 -13.16 5.65 10.26
C LEU A 46 -12.42 4.66 9.34
N PHE A 47 -12.44 3.37 9.67
CA PHE A 47 -11.80 2.33 8.86
C PHE A 47 -12.53 2.17 7.52
N LEU A 48 -13.84 1.97 7.53
CA LEU A 48 -14.65 1.69 6.35
C LEU A 48 -14.67 2.88 5.38
N SER A 49 -14.79 4.11 5.90
CA SER A 49 -14.68 5.33 5.10
C SER A 49 -13.26 5.61 4.57
N SER A 50 -12.24 4.85 4.97
CA SER A 50 -10.90 4.95 4.37
C SER A 50 -10.74 4.08 3.13
N VAL A 51 -11.53 3.02 3.00
CA VAL A 51 -11.43 2.11 1.85
C VAL A 51 -11.68 2.81 0.51
N PRO A 52 -12.74 3.63 0.34
CA PRO A 52 -13.00 4.32 -0.94
C PRO A 52 -11.89 5.28 -1.36
N LEU A 53 -11.22 5.95 -0.41
CA LEU A 53 -10.10 6.84 -0.72
C LEU A 53 -8.94 6.07 -1.36
N HIS A 54 -8.60 4.92 -0.82
CA HIS A 54 -7.47 4.15 -1.33
C HIS A 54 -7.80 3.44 -2.65
N LEU A 55 -9.06 3.06 -2.87
CA LEU A 55 -9.47 2.30 -4.06
C LEU A 55 -9.98 3.15 -5.22
N LEU A 56 -10.45 4.38 -4.98
CA LEU A 56 -11.16 5.14 -6.01
C LEU A 56 -10.61 6.55 -6.26
N PHE A 57 -9.88 7.16 -5.31
CA PHE A 57 -9.53 8.58 -5.39
C PHE A 57 -8.68 8.92 -6.63
N ASN A 58 -7.69 8.10 -6.96
CA ASN A 58 -6.83 8.33 -8.14
C ASN A 58 -7.55 8.08 -9.47
N SER A 59 -8.83 7.70 -9.44
CA SER A 59 -9.65 7.47 -10.63
C SER A 59 -10.88 8.39 -10.69
N VAL A 60 -10.91 9.46 -9.87
CA VAL A 60 -11.90 10.53 -10.01
C VAL A 60 -11.73 11.24 -11.35
N ILE A 61 -10.48 11.51 -11.72
CA ILE A 61 -10.06 12.05 -13.00
C ILE A 61 -9.22 10.97 -13.67
N PHE A 62 -9.53 10.63 -14.91
CA PHE A 62 -8.77 9.66 -15.67
C PHE A 62 -8.67 10.05 -17.13
N THR A 63 -7.62 9.57 -17.79
CA THR A 63 -7.37 9.87 -19.20
C THR A 63 -8.25 9.00 -20.09
N ASN A 64 -8.86 9.63 -21.08
CA ASN A 64 -9.57 8.97 -22.16
C ASN A 64 -8.81 9.22 -23.48
N MET A 65 -8.38 8.14 -24.09
CA MET A 65 -7.61 8.12 -25.33
C MET A 65 -8.51 7.73 -26.50
N GLN A 66 -8.18 8.24 -27.67
CA GLN A 66 -8.84 7.84 -28.90
C GLN A 66 -8.10 6.67 -29.55
N ALA A 67 -8.85 5.70 -30.05
CA ALA A 67 -8.36 4.72 -31.00
C ALA A 67 -9.29 4.73 -32.21
N ASN A 68 -8.74 4.50 -33.39
CA ASN A 68 -9.50 4.50 -34.63
C ASN A 68 -9.55 3.08 -35.18
N ASP A 69 -10.75 2.62 -35.54
CA ASP A 69 -10.86 1.49 -36.45
C ASP A 69 -10.41 1.94 -37.84
N TYR A 70 -9.74 1.05 -38.55
CA TYR A 70 -9.17 1.31 -39.87
C TYR A 70 -9.16 0.08 -40.76
N TYR A 71 -9.17 0.32 -42.07
CA TYR A 71 -8.95 -0.70 -43.08
C TYR A 71 -7.51 -0.67 -43.58
N VAL A 72 -7.03 -1.82 -44.07
CA VAL A 72 -5.72 -1.96 -44.70
C VAL A 72 -5.94 -2.45 -46.14
N PHE A 73 -5.50 -1.64 -47.11
CA PHE A 73 -5.64 -1.95 -48.52
C PHE A 73 -4.26 -2.13 -49.16
N SER A 74 -4.06 -3.23 -49.90
CA SER A 74 -2.94 -3.39 -50.83
C SER A 74 -3.38 -2.96 -52.22
N VAL A 75 -2.74 -1.92 -52.75
CA VAL A 75 -3.08 -1.32 -54.05
C VAL A 75 -1.83 -1.16 -54.92
N THR A 76 -2.03 -1.13 -56.24
CA THR A 76 -0.97 -0.86 -57.20
C THR A 76 -0.96 0.62 -57.59
N GLN A 77 0.18 1.13 -58.04
CA GLN A 77 0.28 2.48 -58.60
C GLN A 77 -0.72 2.69 -59.75
N ALA A 78 -0.91 1.67 -60.60
CA ALA A 78 -1.87 1.70 -61.70
C ALA A 78 -3.33 1.82 -61.23
N TRP A 79 -3.67 1.32 -60.04
CA TRP A 79 -5.00 1.48 -59.46
C TRP A 79 -5.23 2.92 -58.95
N LEU A 80 -4.19 3.58 -58.44
CA LEU A 80 -4.24 4.97 -58.01
C LEU A 80 -4.34 5.95 -59.19
N ASP A 81 -3.61 5.68 -60.27
CA ASP A 81 -3.50 6.56 -61.44
C ASP A 81 -4.59 6.30 -62.51
N GLY A 82 -5.26 5.14 -62.47
CA GLY A 82 -6.12 4.65 -63.54
C GLY A 82 -7.63 4.90 -63.38
N PRO A 83 -8.41 4.83 -64.48
CA PRO A 83 -9.86 4.87 -64.42
C PRO A 83 -10.42 3.49 -64.08
N GLY A 84 -10.73 3.26 -62.81
CA GLY A 84 -11.75 2.29 -62.40
C GLY A 84 -11.33 0.81 -62.38
N TYR A 85 -11.83 0.16 -61.34
CA TYR A 85 -11.75 -1.25 -61.00
C TYR A 85 -12.02 -2.22 -62.17
N ASN A 86 -11.15 -3.22 -62.37
CA ASN A 86 -11.35 -4.30 -63.35
C ASN A 86 -11.37 -5.67 -62.63
N ASP A 87 -12.57 -6.23 -62.44
CA ASP A 87 -12.90 -7.41 -61.60
C ASP A 87 -12.11 -8.70 -61.96
N SER A 88 -11.48 -8.73 -63.14
CA SER A 88 -10.79 -9.90 -63.71
C SER A 88 -9.41 -10.20 -63.11
N THR A 89 -8.84 -9.35 -62.24
CA THR A 89 -7.48 -9.52 -61.68
C THR A 89 -7.44 -9.75 -60.16
N THR A 90 -8.60 -9.76 -59.49
CA THR A 90 -8.66 -9.91 -58.03
C THR A 90 -8.57 -11.38 -57.63
N THR A 91 -7.38 -11.83 -57.21
CA THR A 91 -7.26 -13.15 -56.57
C THR A 91 -7.79 -13.02 -55.15
N ARG A 92 -9.01 -13.54 -54.89
CA ARG A 92 -9.55 -13.61 -53.53
C ARG A 92 -8.65 -14.51 -52.69
N MET A 93 -7.88 -13.93 -51.76
CA MET A 93 -7.29 -14.73 -50.70
C MET A 93 -8.41 -15.19 -49.77
N ASN A 94 -8.44 -16.49 -49.44
CA ASN A 94 -9.33 -17.08 -48.44
C ASN A 94 -8.95 -16.57 -47.03
N LEU A 95 -9.11 -15.29 -46.76
CA LEU A 95 -9.09 -14.73 -45.43
C LEU A 95 -10.53 -14.80 -44.91
N THR A 96 -10.79 -15.77 -44.07
CA THR A 96 -12.05 -15.94 -43.34
C THR A 96 -12.30 -14.69 -42.49
N THR A 97 -13.10 -13.73 -42.99
CA THR A 97 -13.98 -12.76 -42.28
C THR A 97 -14.26 -11.46 -43.05
N VAL A 98 -14.22 -11.40 -44.38
CA VAL A 98 -14.73 -10.22 -45.11
C VAL A 98 -15.89 -10.62 -46.00
N GLU A 99 -17.12 -10.41 -45.49
CA GLU A 99 -18.30 -10.24 -46.32
C GLU A 99 -18.09 -8.96 -47.14
N ILE A 100 -17.54 -9.11 -48.34
CA ILE A 100 -17.34 -7.99 -49.26
C ILE A 100 -18.74 -7.50 -49.67
N ALA A 101 -19.20 -6.40 -49.08
CA ALA A 101 -20.26 -5.60 -49.65
C ALA A 101 -19.90 -5.26 -51.12
N SER A 102 -20.88 -5.03 -51.99
CA SER A 102 -20.70 -4.90 -53.45
C SER A 102 -19.53 -3.99 -53.92
N PRO A 103 -18.74 -4.34 -54.93
CA PRO A 103 -17.57 -3.57 -55.38
C PRO A 103 -17.78 -2.05 -55.65
N GLY A 104 -19.02 -1.63 -55.90
CA GLY A 104 -19.38 -0.22 -56.15
C GLY A 104 -19.35 0.71 -54.93
N TRP A 105 -19.59 0.23 -53.69
CA TRP A 105 -19.44 1.11 -52.51
C TRP A 105 -17.97 1.43 -52.23
N LEU A 106 -17.07 0.50 -52.59
CA LEU A 106 -15.64 0.62 -52.35
C LEU A 106 -15.06 1.77 -53.18
N GLU A 107 -15.38 1.86 -54.48
CA GLU A 107 -14.90 2.96 -55.32
C GLU A 107 -15.47 4.34 -54.92
N HIS A 108 -16.74 4.42 -54.51
CA HIS A 108 -17.35 5.68 -54.07
C HIS A 108 -16.82 6.12 -52.69
N ALA A 109 -16.70 5.20 -51.72
CA ALA A 109 -16.11 5.52 -50.43
C ALA A 109 -14.62 5.92 -50.53
N LEU A 110 -13.89 5.39 -51.52
CA LEU A 110 -12.47 5.65 -51.71
C LEU A 110 -12.16 6.97 -52.43
N LYS A 111 -13.01 7.43 -53.36
CA LYS A 111 -12.81 8.72 -54.05
C LYS A 111 -13.40 9.91 -53.30
N ASP A 112 -14.50 9.73 -52.56
CA ASP A 112 -15.14 10.82 -51.79
C ASP A 112 -14.45 11.11 -50.45
N SER A 113 -13.66 10.16 -49.92
CA SER A 113 -13.00 10.27 -48.61
C SER A 113 -11.60 10.90 -48.66
N ILE A 114 -11.28 11.79 -49.61
CA ILE A 114 -10.00 12.53 -49.59
C ILE A 114 -10.03 13.63 -48.52
N ALA A 115 -10.17 13.22 -47.26
CA ALA A 115 -9.54 13.89 -46.12
C ALA A 115 -8.02 13.99 -46.38
N PRO A 116 -7.23 14.85 -45.71
CA PRO A 116 -5.82 15.01 -46.04
C PRO A 116 -5.08 13.66 -45.89
N HIS A 117 -4.75 13.07 -47.03
CA HIS A 117 -3.98 11.84 -47.08
C HIS A 117 -2.50 12.19 -47.14
N LEU A 118 -1.71 11.66 -46.21
CA LEU A 118 -0.28 11.88 -46.15
C LEU A 118 0.44 10.72 -46.83
N ARG A 119 1.29 11.04 -47.80
CA ARG A 119 2.21 10.07 -48.41
C ARG A 119 3.42 9.89 -47.47
N LEU A 120 3.62 8.68 -46.98
CA LEU A 120 4.70 8.33 -46.05
C LEU A 120 5.70 7.36 -46.67
N SER A 121 6.95 7.43 -46.20
CA SER A 121 7.97 6.42 -46.51
C SER A 121 7.59 5.08 -45.87
N THR A 122 8.15 3.97 -46.37
CA THR A 122 7.90 2.63 -45.83
C THR A 122 8.18 2.55 -44.32
N ALA A 123 9.25 3.19 -43.84
CA ALA A 123 9.61 3.20 -42.42
C ALA A 123 8.67 4.07 -41.57
N ASP A 124 8.32 5.28 -42.03
CA ASP A 124 7.40 6.16 -41.30
C ASP A 124 5.98 5.58 -41.27
N CYS A 125 5.59 4.88 -42.33
CA CYS A 125 4.33 4.15 -42.42
C CYS A 125 4.26 3.05 -41.36
N PHE A 126 5.32 2.23 -41.30
CA PHE A 126 5.41 1.19 -40.29
C PHE A 126 5.26 1.80 -38.89
N ASP A 127 5.99 2.87 -38.60
CA ASP A 127 6.01 3.52 -37.29
C ASP A 127 4.66 4.15 -36.90
N THR A 128 3.91 4.67 -37.87
CA THR A 128 2.57 5.22 -37.66
C THR A 128 1.58 4.15 -37.17
N TYR A 129 1.71 2.91 -37.67
CA TYR A 129 0.87 1.78 -37.29
C TYR A 129 1.54 0.82 -36.29
N ASP A 130 2.74 1.15 -35.82
CA ASP A 130 3.49 0.36 -34.84
C ASP A 130 3.00 0.56 -33.41
N ASP A 131 1.90 1.30 -33.19
CA ASP A 131 1.20 1.34 -31.92
C ASP A 131 0.08 0.28 -31.86
N HIS A 132 -0.25 -0.17 -30.65
CA HIS A 132 -1.42 -1.00 -30.38
C HIS A 132 -2.73 -0.25 -30.62
N TYR A 133 -2.77 1.03 -30.22
CA TYR A 133 -3.93 1.89 -30.37
C TYR A 133 -3.57 3.07 -31.26
N VAL A 134 -4.04 3.04 -32.52
CA VAL A 134 -3.73 4.07 -33.51
C VAL A 134 -4.72 5.23 -33.33
N SER A 135 -4.22 6.40 -32.92
CA SER A 135 -5.04 7.60 -32.62
C SER A 135 -4.94 8.69 -33.69
N ARG A 136 -3.77 8.82 -34.34
CA ARG A 136 -3.44 9.87 -35.32
C ARG A 136 -3.66 9.50 -36.78
N ALA A 137 -3.98 8.23 -37.03
CA ALA A 137 -4.14 7.70 -38.36
C ALA A 137 -5.42 6.86 -38.46
N GLY A 138 -5.97 6.83 -39.66
CA GLY A 138 -7.15 6.05 -40.04
C GLY A 138 -6.77 4.93 -41.00
N THR A 139 -7.50 4.82 -42.10
CA THR A 139 -7.29 3.82 -43.16
C THR A 139 -5.91 3.98 -43.81
N VAL A 140 -5.25 2.86 -44.13
CA VAL A 140 -3.95 2.83 -44.83
C VAL A 140 -4.05 2.14 -46.19
N TYR A 141 -3.38 2.73 -47.17
CA TYR A 141 -3.17 2.17 -48.49
C TYR A 141 -1.69 1.88 -48.68
N ILE A 142 -1.36 0.62 -48.89
CA ILE A 142 -0.02 0.12 -49.09
C ILE A 142 0.18 -0.03 -50.60
N VAL A 143 1.15 0.72 -51.14
CA VAL A 143 1.43 0.72 -52.58
C VAL A 143 2.55 -0.26 -52.86
N GLN A 144 2.24 -1.30 -53.64
CA GLN A 144 3.18 -2.35 -54.04
C GLN A 144 2.83 -2.93 -55.41
N ASP A 145 3.81 -3.57 -56.05
CA ASP A 145 3.64 -4.24 -57.33
C ASP A 145 3.01 -5.63 -57.16
N GLY A 146 1.86 -5.86 -57.81
CA GLY A 146 1.10 -7.11 -57.77
C GLY A 146 -0.05 -7.13 -56.75
N ILE A 147 -1.02 -8.02 -57.01
CA ILE A 147 -2.24 -8.36 -56.24
C ILE A 147 -3.00 -7.17 -55.58
N ILE A 148 -4.16 -6.83 -56.14
CA ILE A 148 -5.18 -6.00 -55.48
C ILE A 148 -5.89 -6.87 -54.43
N ALA A 149 -5.71 -6.59 -53.15
CA ALA A 149 -6.41 -7.30 -52.08
C ALA A 149 -6.75 -6.36 -50.92
N THR A 150 -7.98 -6.49 -50.40
CA THR A 150 -8.33 -5.96 -49.08
C THR A 150 -7.63 -6.84 -48.05
N VAL A 151 -6.64 -6.31 -47.35
CA VAL A 151 -5.89 -7.03 -46.32
C VAL A 151 -6.58 -6.76 -44.97
N GLY A 152 -7.86 -7.12 -44.87
CA GLY A 152 -8.63 -7.13 -43.63
C GLY A 152 -9.12 -5.77 -43.11
N SER A 153 -10.08 -5.85 -42.18
CA SER A 153 -10.44 -4.76 -41.27
C SER A 153 -9.73 -4.98 -39.95
N LYS A 154 -9.20 -3.92 -39.35
CA LYS A 154 -8.75 -3.99 -37.96
C LYS A 154 -9.80 -3.32 -37.10
N GLU A 155 -10.73 -4.12 -36.62
CA GLU A 155 -11.43 -3.81 -35.37
C GLU A 155 -10.37 -3.89 -34.27
N THR A 156 -10.20 -2.81 -33.52
CA THR A 156 -9.27 -2.75 -32.38
C THR A 156 -9.40 -3.99 -31.47
N PRO A 157 -8.30 -4.47 -30.86
CA PRO A 157 -8.09 -5.89 -30.58
C PRO A 157 -9.16 -6.49 -29.65
N ASP A 158 -9.90 -7.48 -30.15
CA ASP A 158 -10.40 -8.57 -29.34
C ASP A 158 -9.21 -9.46 -28.90
N GLU A 159 -9.34 -10.12 -27.74
CA GLU A 159 -8.27 -10.75 -26.94
C GLU A 159 -7.35 -11.77 -27.67
N ASN A 160 -7.63 -12.15 -28.91
CA ASN A 160 -7.02 -13.31 -29.56
C ASN A 160 -6.35 -13.08 -30.93
N THR A 161 -6.35 -11.87 -31.49
CA THR A 161 -5.71 -11.62 -32.80
C THR A 161 -4.58 -10.59 -32.66
N PRO A 162 -3.30 -11.00 -32.78
CA PRO A 162 -2.21 -10.07 -32.92
C PRO A 162 -2.44 -9.16 -34.13
N THR A 163 -1.72 -8.04 -34.18
CA THR A 163 -1.63 -7.17 -35.35
C THR A 163 -0.96 -7.91 -36.52
N ASP A 164 -1.71 -8.84 -37.13
CA ASP A 164 -1.19 -9.93 -37.97
C ASP A 164 -0.78 -9.44 -39.37
N TRP A 165 -1.40 -8.36 -39.86
CA TRP A 165 -1.15 -7.85 -41.22
C TRP A 165 0.24 -7.22 -41.40
N ARG A 166 0.92 -6.80 -40.33
CA ARG A 166 2.26 -6.18 -40.41
C ARG A 166 3.40 -7.19 -40.40
N CYS A 167 3.13 -8.44 -40.00
CA CYS A 167 4.14 -9.45 -39.73
C CYS A 167 4.23 -10.45 -40.90
N ARG A 168 5.46 -10.83 -41.24
CA ARG A 168 5.75 -11.75 -42.36
C ARG A 168 5.30 -13.19 -42.08
N ASP A 169 5.46 -13.64 -40.83
CA ASP A 169 5.05 -14.97 -40.35
C ASP A 169 4.04 -14.82 -39.21
N LYS A 170 2.98 -15.64 -39.22
CA LYS A 170 1.96 -15.70 -38.16
C LYS A 170 2.46 -16.33 -36.85
N GLU A 171 3.74 -16.72 -36.79
CA GLU A 171 4.36 -17.28 -35.58
C GLU A 171 4.90 -16.19 -34.66
N GLN A 172 4.56 -16.27 -33.37
CA GLN A 172 5.01 -15.33 -32.35
C GLN A 172 6.44 -15.64 -31.87
N PRO A 173 7.31 -14.64 -31.66
CA PRO A 173 7.08 -13.19 -31.80
C PRO A 173 7.36 -12.65 -33.21
N CYS A 174 6.62 -11.60 -33.63
CA CYS A 174 6.86 -10.87 -34.89
C CYS A 174 8.29 -10.31 -34.94
N GLU A 175 9.19 -10.97 -35.67
CA GLU A 175 10.52 -10.42 -35.98
C GLU A 175 10.42 -9.44 -37.16
N VAL A 176 10.25 -8.16 -36.84
CA VAL A 176 10.36 -7.08 -37.81
C VAL A 176 11.85 -6.91 -38.15
N SER A 177 12.17 -6.83 -39.45
CA SER A 177 13.54 -6.54 -39.89
C SER A 177 14.07 -5.29 -39.19
N LYS A 178 15.35 -5.31 -38.76
CA LYS A 178 16.01 -4.13 -38.15
C LYS A 178 16.00 -2.93 -39.10
N ASP A 179 15.96 -3.19 -40.39
CA ASP A 179 15.77 -2.17 -41.41
C ASP A 179 14.29 -2.12 -41.81
N LYS A 180 13.57 -1.14 -41.25
CA LYS A 180 12.14 -0.92 -41.54
C LYS A 180 11.87 -0.50 -42.99
N SER A 181 12.91 -0.13 -43.74
CA SER A 181 12.78 0.21 -45.15
C SER A 181 12.63 -1.02 -46.07
N ASP A 182 13.05 -2.22 -45.63
CA ASP A 182 12.83 -3.50 -46.32
C ASP A 182 11.58 -4.22 -45.78
N TRP A 183 10.56 -3.45 -45.34
CA TRP A 183 9.29 -4.02 -44.93
C TRP A 183 8.53 -4.56 -46.15
N ARG A 184 8.05 -5.79 -46.02
CA ARG A 184 7.35 -6.53 -47.08
C ARG A 184 6.01 -7.03 -46.57
N LEU A 185 5.01 -7.01 -47.45
CA LEU A 185 3.68 -7.57 -47.22
C LEU A 185 3.47 -8.73 -48.21
N ASP A 186 3.15 -9.93 -47.72
CA ASP A 186 2.98 -11.14 -48.55
C ASP A 186 4.16 -11.38 -49.53
N ASP A 187 5.40 -11.20 -49.02
CA ASP A 187 6.67 -11.28 -49.74
C ASP A 187 6.91 -10.22 -50.86
N ALA A 188 6.00 -9.27 -51.06
CA ALA A 188 6.16 -8.15 -51.97
C ALA A 188 6.78 -6.92 -51.26
N PRO A 189 7.71 -6.19 -51.92
CA PRO A 189 8.28 -4.96 -51.38
C PRO A 189 7.28 -3.80 -51.45
N ILE A 190 7.18 -3.06 -50.35
CA ILE A 190 6.31 -1.87 -50.25
C ILE A 190 7.08 -0.64 -50.74
N GLU A 191 6.52 0.07 -51.71
CA GLU A 191 7.13 1.29 -52.25
C GLU A 191 6.91 2.50 -51.34
N TYR A 192 5.65 2.72 -50.95
CA TYR A 192 5.23 3.77 -50.03
C TYR A 192 3.82 3.47 -49.53
N CYS A 193 3.34 4.26 -48.57
CA CYS A 193 1.93 4.17 -48.17
C CYS A 193 1.25 5.53 -48.14
N ILE A 194 -0.07 5.50 -48.26
CA ILE A 194 -0.94 6.66 -48.16
C ILE A 194 -1.79 6.45 -46.91
N VAL A 195 -1.76 7.43 -46.01
CA VAL A 195 -2.41 7.35 -44.69
C VAL A 195 -3.46 8.42 -44.55
N GLU A 196 -4.65 8.05 -44.10
CA GLU A 196 -5.67 8.98 -43.66
C GLU A 196 -5.22 9.64 -42.34
N GLU A 197 -4.97 10.96 -42.36
CA GLU A 197 -4.60 11.69 -41.15
C GLU A 197 -5.84 12.00 -40.31
N VAL A 198 -5.81 11.60 -39.03
CA VAL A 198 -6.91 11.80 -38.08
C VAL A 198 -6.44 12.67 -36.94
N GLU A 199 -7.21 13.71 -36.62
CA GLU A 199 -6.95 14.56 -35.46
C GLU A 199 -7.10 13.75 -34.16
N GLU A 200 -6.02 13.65 -33.38
CA GLU A 200 -6.02 12.97 -32.08
C GLU A 200 -6.73 13.82 -31.01
N ARG A 201 -7.81 13.29 -30.43
CA ARG A 201 -8.54 13.92 -29.33
C ARG A 201 -8.36 13.15 -28.04
N CYS A 202 -7.32 13.48 -27.29
CA CYS A 202 -7.18 13.03 -25.90
C CYS A 202 -7.95 13.96 -24.96
N ARG A 203 -8.75 13.40 -24.05
CA ARG A 203 -9.48 14.18 -23.04
C ARG A 203 -9.32 13.59 -21.64
N LEU A 204 -9.60 14.41 -20.63
CA LEU A 204 -9.69 13.97 -19.24
C LEU A 204 -11.17 13.85 -18.87
N ASP A 205 -11.59 12.65 -18.48
CA ASP A 205 -12.95 12.40 -18.02
C ASP A 205 -13.02 12.49 -16.50
N PHE A 206 -14.14 13.01 -16.00
CA PHE A 206 -14.42 13.19 -14.57
C PHE A 206 -15.61 12.33 -14.14
N SER A 207 -15.42 11.50 -13.10
CA SER A 207 -16.50 10.69 -12.55
C SER A 207 -17.14 11.33 -11.32
N PHE A 208 -18.33 11.91 -11.51
CA PHE A 208 -19.14 12.46 -10.42
C PHE A 208 -19.52 11.41 -9.37
N VAL A 209 -19.75 10.16 -9.78
CA VAL A 209 -20.10 9.06 -8.86
C VAL A 209 -18.94 8.78 -7.90
N ILE A 210 -17.73 8.64 -8.44
CA ILE A 210 -16.53 8.37 -7.63
C ILE A 210 -16.22 9.56 -6.72
N ALA A 211 -16.27 10.79 -7.26
CA ALA A 211 -16.08 12.00 -6.49
C ALA A 211 -17.06 12.08 -5.31
N SER A 212 -18.34 11.78 -5.54
CA SER A 212 -19.38 11.78 -4.51
C SER A 212 -19.07 10.76 -3.40
N LEU A 213 -18.67 9.53 -3.75
CA LEU A 213 -18.29 8.50 -2.78
C LEU A 213 -17.09 8.93 -1.91
N VAL A 214 -16.10 9.56 -2.52
CA VAL A 214 -14.93 10.13 -1.82
C VAL A 214 -15.34 11.26 -0.88
N ILE A 215 -16.19 12.18 -1.33
CA ILE A 215 -16.67 13.31 -0.53
C ILE A 215 -17.45 12.81 0.70
N VAL A 216 -18.41 11.90 0.50
CA VAL A 216 -19.19 11.28 1.60
C VAL A 216 -18.27 10.57 2.60
N SER A 217 -17.24 9.88 2.11
CA SER A 217 -16.25 9.21 2.94
C SER A 217 -15.44 10.19 3.80
N ASN A 218 -14.98 11.30 3.22
CA ASN A 218 -14.29 12.35 3.98
C ASN A 218 -15.21 13.07 4.97
N PHE A 219 -16.45 13.33 4.59
CA PHE A 219 -17.45 13.93 5.48
C PHE A 219 -17.74 13.02 6.68
N THR A 220 -17.86 11.71 6.47
CA THR A 220 -18.00 10.70 7.53
C THR A 220 -16.82 10.76 8.50
N LYS A 221 -15.58 10.91 7.98
CA LYS A 221 -14.39 11.06 8.82
C LYS A 221 -14.41 12.35 9.63
N ALA A 222 -14.80 13.46 9.00
CA ALA A 222 -14.92 14.74 9.69
C ALA A 222 -15.92 14.66 10.85
N ILE A 223 -17.09 14.04 10.63
CA ILE A 223 -18.08 13.77 11.70
C ILE A 223 -17.46 12.91 12.80
N CYS A 224 -16.78 11.81 12.44
CA CYS A 224 -16.14 10.94 13.42
C CYS A 224 -15.10 11.68 14.27
N MET A 225 -14.27 12.53 13.65
CA MET A 225 -13.28 13.36 14.34
C MET A 225 -13.96 14.40 15.24
N ALA A 226 -15.02 15.06 14.78
CA ALA A 226 -15.82 15.97 15.58
C ALA A 226 -16.46 15.27 16.79
N LEU A 227 -17.03 14.07 16.61
CA LEU A 227 -17.57 13.27 17.71
C LEU A 227 -16.50 12.93 18.75
N ILE A 228 -15.28 12.56 18.32
CA ILE A 228 -14.14 12.32 19.21
C ILE A 228 -13.81 13.58 20.02
N ILE A 229 -13.70 14.73 19.34
CA ILE A 229 -13.32 16.00 19.97
C ILE A 229 -14.40 16.51 20.93
N PHE A 230 -15.68 16.50 20.55
CA PHE A 230 -16.74 17.13 21.35
C PHE A 230 -17.32 16.19 22.40
N LYS A 231 -17.58 14.92 22.05
CA LYS A 231 -18.22 13.96 22.97
C LYS A 231 -17.23 13.26 23.88
N TYR A 232 -16.02 12.97 23.37
CA TYR A 232 -15.03 12.18 24.10
C TYR A 232 -13.90 12.99 24.73
N ARG A 233 -13.93 14.33 24.67
CA ARG A 233 -12.92 15.22 25.31
C ARG A 233 -12.67 14.93 26.79
N ARG A 234 -13.74 14.63 27.52
CA ARG A 234 -13.70 14.37 28.97
C ARG A 234 -13.33 12.94 29.32
N HIS A 235 -13.31 12.04 28.33
CA HIS A 235 -12.77 10.72 28.58
C HIS A 235 -11.26 10.88 28.70
N SER A 236 -10.66 10.26 29.71
CA SER A 236 -9.20 10.26 29.93
C SER A 236 -8.62 8.95 29.40
N PRO A 237 -8.44 8.81 28.07
CA PRO A 237 -7.84 7.61 27.51
C PRO A 237 -6.36 7.55 27.88
N LEU A 238 -5.87 6.35 28.14
CA LEU A 238 -4.45 6.10 28.41
C LEU A 238 -3.78 5.83 27.06
N VAL A 239 -3.34 6.92 26.40
CA VAL A 239 -2.84 6.89 25.02
C VAL A 239 -1.37 6.53 24.95
N THR A 240 -0.58 7.01 25.91
CA THR A 240 0.87 6.84 25.94
C THR A 240 1.32 5.88 27.05
N LEU A 241 2.57 5.43 26.97
CA LEU A 241 3.20 4.68 28.05
C LEU A 241 3.22 5.49 29.35
N GLY A 242 3.59 6.78 29.27
CA GLY A 242 3.66 7.64 30.44
C GLY A 242 2.29 7.87 31.09
N ASP A 243 1.21 8.04 30.30
CA ASP A 243 -0.15 8.15 30.87
C ASP A 243 -0.47 6.93 31.76
N THR A 244 -0.06 5.75 31.30
CA THR A 244 -0.32 4.49 32.00
C THR A 244 0.57 4.32 33.23
N VAL A 245 1.85 4.68 33.14
CA VAL A 245 2.77 4.64 34.30
C VAL A 245 2.34 5.64 35.36
N ALA A 246 2.05 6.88 34.98
CA ALA A 246 1.55 7.90 35.90
C ALA A 246 0.26 7.42 36.60
N HIS A 247 -0.66 6.83 35.83
CA HIS A 247 -1.90 6.30 36.37
C HIS A 247 -1.68 5.19 37.40
N PHE A 248 -0.81 4.21 37.12
CA PHE A 248 -0.57 3.11 38.05
C PHE A 248 0.31 3.51 39.24
N LEU A 249 1.11 4.57 39.13
CA LEU A 249 1.82 5.15 40.28
C LEU A 249 0.82 5.79 41.27
N ASP A 250 -0.19 6.51 40.78
CA ASP A 250 -1.22 7.11 41.64
C ASP A 250 -2.23 6.06 42.15
N PHE A 251 -2.54 5.06 41.32
CA PHE A 251 -3.52 4.01 41.62
C PHE A 251 -2.95 2.62 41.29
N PRO A 252 -2.10 2.04 42.16
CA PRO A 252 -1.51 0.73 41.93
C PRO A 252 -2.58 -0.35 41.78
N ASP A 253 -2.44 -1.19 40.74
CA ASP A 253 -3.43 -2.22 40.45
C ASP A 253 -3.23 -3.47 41.32
N PRO A 254 -4.21 -3.83 42.17
CA PRO A 254 -4.11 -5.00 43.02
C PRO A 254 -3.94 -6.30 42.25
N GLU A 255 -4.37 -6.37 40.99
CA GLU A 255 -4.22 -7.58 40.16
C GLU A 255 -2.78 -7.86 39.72
N THR A 256 -1.86 -6.92 39.91
CA THR A 256 -0.47 -7.04 39.45
C THR A 256 0.54 -6.98 40.59
N LYS A 257 0.08 -6.95 41.83
CA LYS A 257 0.92 -6.95 43.03
C LYS A 257 1.73 -8.24 43.12
N GLY A 258 2.99 -8.13 43.56
CA GLY A 258 3.90 -9.28 43.69
C GLY A 258 4.54 -9.74 42.38
N ARG A 259 4.32 -9.02 41.27
CA ARG A 259 4.76 -9.41 39.92
C ARG A 259 5.79 -8.44 39.33
N CYS A 260 6.57 -7.74 40.15
CA CYS A 260 7.41 -6.62 39.70
C CYS A 260 8.44 -6.94 38.59
N LEU A 261 8.84 -8.21 38.43
CA LEU A 261 9.75 -8.66 37.37
C LEU A 261 9.06 -9.28 36.15
N PHE A 262 7.73 -9.28 36.10
CA PHE A 262 7.00 -9.98 35.04
C PHE A 262 7.14 -9.26 33.70
N SER A 263 7.76 -9.94 32.74
CA SER A 263 7.70 -9.54 31.33
C SER A 263 6.30 -9.79 30.76
N ARG A 264 5.99 -9.19 29.60
CA ARG A 264 4.75 -9.47 28.87
C ARG A 264 4.49 -10.97 28.70
N ARG A 265 5.52 -11.74 28.33
CA ARG A 265 5.36 -13.18 28.05
C ARG A 265 5.02 -13.97 29.31
N LEU A 266 5.67 -13.63 30.41
CA LEU A 266 5.43 -14.28 31.70
C LEU A 266 4.03 -13.94 32.22
N MET A 267 3.65 -12.66 32.15
CA MET A 267 2.30 -12.21 32.52
C MET A 267 1.21 -12.90 31.70
N ASP A 268 1.40 -13.02 30.38
CA ASP A 268 0.43 -13.67 29.48
C ASP A 268 0.30 -15.17 29.79
N ALA A 269 1.42 -15.86 30.01
CA ALA A 269 1.43 -17.28 30.39
C ALA A 269 0.74 -17.52 31.74
N GLN A 270 1.07 -16.72 32.75
CA GLN A 270 0.49 -16.83 34.08
C GLN A 270 -1.02 -16.56 34.06
N TRP A 271 -1.45 -15.45 33.47
CA TRP A 271 -2.87 -15.11 33.42
C TRP A 271 -3.71 -16.07 32.59
N THR A 272 -3.14 -16.65 31.52
CA THR A 272 -3.80 -17.70 30.75
C THR A 272 -3.99 -18.96 31.60
N TRP A 273 -2.95 -19.37 32.33
CA TRP A 273 -3.02 -20.52 33.23
C TRP A 273 -4.03 -20.31 34.37
N GLU A 274 -4.05 -19.13 34.99
CA GLU A 274 -4.99 -18.79 36.06
C GLU A 274 -6.44 -18.83 35.56
N PHE A 275 -6.68 -18.28 34.37
CA PHE A 275 -8.00 -18.31 33.74
C PHE A 275 -8.45 -19.74 33.39
N SER A 276 -7.55 -20.55 32.81
CA SER A 276 -7.86 -21.93 32.42
C SER A 276 -8.13 -22.86 33.60
N ASN A 277 -7.53 -22.61 34.76
CA ASN A 277 -7.70 -23.44 35.95
C ASN A 277 -8.76 -22.90 36.92
N GLY A 278 -9.47 -21.82 36.58
CA GLY A 278 -10.50 -21.23 37.42
C GLY A 278 -9.99 -20.83 38.81
N ALA A 279 -8.68 -20.55 38.93
CA ALA A 279 -8.02 -20.42 40.21
C ALA A 279 -8.48 -19.13 40.91
N ASN A 280 -8.94 -19.27 42.16
CA ASN A 280 -9.38 -18.13 42.96
C ASN A 280 -8.19 -17.23 43.30
N LYS A 281 -8.38 -15.93 43.10
CA LYS A 281 -7.35 -14.90 43.27
C LYS A 281 -6.71 -14.92 44.66
N ASP A 282 -7.49 -15.24 45.69
CA ASP A 282 -7.08 -15.18 47.09
C ASP A 282 -6.33 -16.44 47.55
N GLU A 283 -6.37 -17.52 46.75
CA GLU A 283 -5.71 -18.80 47.04
C GLU A 283 -4.34 -18.93 46.33
N LEU A 284 -4.10 -18.12 45.31
CA LEU A 284 -2.85 -18.10 44.55
C LEU A 284 -1.81 -17.19 45.21
N GLY A 285 -0.89 -17.78 45.97
CA GLY A 285 0.38 -17.13 46.30
C GLY A 285 1.14 -16.79 45.01
N VAL A 286 1.55 -15.54 44.86
CA VAL A 286 2.42 -15.14 43.74
C VAL A 286 3.85 -15.42 44.16
N ASP A 287 4.48 -16.40 43.51
CA ASP A 287 5.88 -16.74 43.78
C ASP A 287 6.82 -15.59 43.34
N PRO A 288 7.78 -15.19 44.19
CA PRO A 288 8.80 -14.22 43.82
C PRO A 288 9.63 -14.68 42.63
N GLU A 289 9.97 -13.75 41.75
CA GLU A 289 10.73 -14.04 40.54
C GLU A 289 12.23 -13.76 40.70
N ARG A 290 13.07 -14.59 40.08
CA ARG A 290 14.53 -14.41 40.11
C ARG A 290 14.95 -13.41 39.06
N TYR A 291 15.70 -12.37 39.45
CA TYR A 291 16.24 -11.42 38.49
C TYR A 291 17.37 -12.03 37.66
N ILE A 292 17.15 -12.10 36.34
CA ILE A 292 18.14 -12.51 35.35
C ILE A 292 18.29 -11.37 34.33
N PRO A 293 19.42 -10.63 34.34
CA PRO A 293 19.59 -9.50 33.43
C PRO A 293 19.63 -9.99 31.98
N LYS A 294 18.75 -9.43 31.15
CA LYS A 294 18.69 -9.76 29.73
C LYS A 294 18.57 -8.52 28.87
N HIS A 295 19.58 -8.27 28.04
CA HIS A 295 19.56 -7.20 27.04
C HIS A 295 18.84 -7.68 25.79
N TRP A 296 17.62 -7.19 25.62
CA TRP A 296 16.77 -7.54 24.49
C TRP A 296 17.12 -6.73 23.24
N ARG A 297 16.81 -7.29 22.06
CA ARG A 297 16.92 -6.59 20.77
C ARG A 297 15.57 -5.96 20.40
N TRP A 298 15.57 -4.94 19.57
CA TRP A 298 14.35 -4.20 19.22
C TRP A 298 13.28 -5.10 18.61
N GLN A 299 13.69 -6.08 17.81
CA GLN A 299 12.82 -7.08 17.21
C GLN A 299 11.99 -7.91 18.18
N THR A 300 12.38 -8.00 19.46
CA THR A 300 11.64 -8.85 20.43
C THR A 300 10.42 -8.15 21.02
N ALA A 301 10.25 -6.83 20.82
CA ALA A 301 9.10 -6.10 21.33
C ALA A 301 7.80 -6.40 20.56
N PRO A 302 7.76 -6.31 19.21
CA PRO A 302 6.60 -6.78 18.45
C PRO A 302 6.38 -8.29 18.61
N SER A 303 5.16 -8.76 18.38
CA SER A 303 4.87 -10.20 18.35
C SER A 303 5.40 -10.85 17.08
N ALA A 304 5.68 -12.16 17.12
CA ALA A 304 6.09 -12.93 15.93
C ALA A 304 5.05 -12.82 14.81
N TYR A 305 3.76 -12.85 15.15
CA TYR A 305 2.66 -12.65 14.20
C TYR A 305 2.74 -11.30 13.45
N ARG A 306 3.05 -10.20 14.15
CA ARG A 306 3.18 -8.89 13.49
C ARG A 306 4.36 -8.87 12.54
N TRP A 307 5.48 -9.48 12.92
CA TRP A 307 6.64 -9.62 12.05
C TRP A 307 6.33 -10.45 10.82
N SER A 308 5.82 -11.67 11.00
CA SER A 308 5.52 -12.57 9.88
C SER A 308 4.46 -11.98 8.97
N SER A 309 3.35 -11.47 9.51
CA SER A 309 2.28 -10.86 8.70
C SER A 309 2.78 -9.67 7.86
N THR A 310 3.62 -8.80 8.43
CA THR A 310 4.16 -7.64 7.70
C THR A 310 5.11 -8.07 6.58
N TYR A 311 6.08 -8.95 6.89
CA TYR A 311 7.11 -9.34 5.92
C TYR A 311 6.63 -10.35 4.88
N ILE A 312 5.65 -11.20 5.21
CA ILE A 312 4.98 -12.04 4.22
C ILE A 312 4.24 -11.17 3.21
N MET A 313 3.45 -10.19 3.68
CA MET A 313 2.76 -9.27 2.77
C MET A 313 3.76 -8.51 1.90
N TYR A 314 4.86 -8.04 2.49
CA TYR A 314 5.92 -7.37 1.75
C TYR A 314 6.56 -8.24 0.67
N ALA A 315 6.89 -9.48 1.02
CA ALA A 315 7.47 -10.45 0.08
C ALA A 315 6.49 -10.74 -1.06
N VAL A 316 5.20 -10.95 -0.77
CA VAL A 316 4.17 -11.15 -1.78
C VAL A 316 4.06 -9.93 -2.71
N THR A 317 4.03 -8.72 -2.17
CA THR A 317 3.96 -7.49 -2.98
C THR A 317 5.20 -7.31 -3.86
N LEU A 318 6.40 -7.57 -3.33
CA LEU A 318 7.64 -7.51 -4.11
C LEU A 318 7.69 -8.59 -5.19
N ILE A 319 7.30 -9.83 -4.89
CA ILE A 319 7.24 -10.93 -5.87
C ILE A 319 6.27 -10.56 -6.99
N PHE A 320 5.07 -10.07 -6.65
CA PHE A 320 4.10 -9.65 -7.64
C PHE A 320 4.66 -8.50 -8.51
N GLY A 321 5.30 -7.50 -7.88
CA GLY A 321 5.98 -6.42 -8.59
C GLY A 321 7.08 -6.92 -9.53
N MET A 322 7.91 -7.88 -9.10
CA MET A 322 8.98 -8.47 -9.93
C MET A 322 8.43 -9.30 -11.10
N VAL A 323 7.36 -10.08 -10.88
CA VAL A 323 6.69 -10.83 -11.96
C VAL A 323 6.07 -9.86 -12.98
N PHE A 324 5.40 -8.82 -12.49
CA PHE A 324 4.80 -7.79 -13.34
C PHE A 324 5.86 -7.02 -14.12
N MET A 325 6.99 -6.69 -13.48
CA MET A 325 8.17 -6.11 -14.13
C MET A 325 8.71 -7.01 -15.25
N ALA A 326 8.92 -8.30 -14.98
CA ALA A 326 9.45 -9.23 -15.97
C ALA A 326 8.53 -9.35 -17.18
N ARG A 327 7.22 -9.40 -16.96
CA ARG A 327 6.20 -9.39 -18.03
C ARG A 327 6.25 -8.09 -18.83
N SER A 328 6.31 -6.95 -18.14
CA SER A 328 6.37 -5.61 -18.71
C SER A 328 7.61 -5.39 -19.60
N LEU A 329 8.78 -5.86 -19.15
CA LEU A 329 10.03 -5.79 -19.92
C LEU A 329 10.06 -6.78 -21.10
N ALA A 330 9.45 -7.96 -20.96
CA ALA A 330 9.36 -8.94 -22.04
C ALA A 330 8.47 -8.44 -23.21
N SER A 331 7.46 -7.61 -22.93
CA SER A 331 6.60 -7.01 -23.95
C SER A 331 7.16 -5.75 -24.59
N MET A 332 8.23 -5.16 -24.04
CA MET A 332 8.73 -3.85 -24.48
C MET A 332 9.82 -3.96 -25.57
N PRO A 333 9.70 -3.25 -26.71
CA PRO A 333 10.76 -3.17 -27.71
C PRO A 333 12.06 -2.60 -27.13
N ARG A 334 13.22 -3.17 -27.52
CA ARG A 334 14.54 -2.84 -26.95
C ARG A 334 14.92 -1.36 -27.08
N ASP A 335 14.44 -0.68 -28.12
CA ASP A 335 14.72 0.74 -28.36
C ASP A 335 13.91 1.67 -27.43
N GLN A 336 12.74 1.20 -26.98
CA GLN A 336 11.83 1.93 -26.09
C GLN A 336 12.21 1.77 -24.61
N ALA A 337 12.85 0.65 -24.25
CA ALA A 337 13.42 0.43 -22.91
C ALA A 337 14.48 1.49 -22.51
N ARG A 338 15.00 2.25 -23.48
CA ARG A 338 15.96 3.33 -23.26
C ARG A 338 15.30 4.68 -22.93
N ARG A 339 13.97 4.82 -23.13
CA ARG A 339 13.22 6.05 -22.88
C ARG A 339 12.65 6.04 -21.46
N TRP A 340 13.13 6.95 -20.61
CA TRP A 340 12.78 7.03 -19.18
C TRP A 340 11.52 7.89 -18.96
N ASP A 341 10.48 7.67 -19.75
CA ASP A 341 9.29 8.50 -19.65
C ASP A 341 8.43 8.06 -18.47
N PHE A 342 8.27 8.97 -17.51
CA PHE A 342 7.45 8.77 -16.31
C PHE A 342 5.98 9.03 -16.64
N GLY A 343 5.15 7.98 -16.58
CA GLY A 343 3.70 8.11 -16.73
C GLY A 343 3.23 8.57 -18.13
N ALA A 344 4.12 8.59 -19.14
CA ALA A 344 3.72 8.83 -20.51
C ALA A 344 2.89 7.66 -21.03
N ILE A 345 1.75 7.98 -21.62
CA ILE A 345 0.82 6.98 -22.10
C ILE A 345 1.12 6.74 -23.58
N ASP A 346 1.58 5.52 -23.86
CA ASP A 346 1.83 4.97 -25.19
C ASP A 346 0.97 3.71 -25.28
N GLY A 347 0.34 3.42 -26.42
CA GLY A 347 -0.53 2.24 -26.51
C GLY A 347 0.24 0.93 -26.29
N LYS A 348 1.58 0.93 -26.41
CA LYS A 348 2.48 -0.17 -26.00
C LYS A 348 2.55 -0.42 -24.50
N ASN A 349 2.25 0.59 -23.71
CA ASN A 349 2.28 0.55 -22.25
C ASN A 349 0.88 0.36 -21.63
N VAL A 350 -0.08 -0.16 -22.40
CA VAL A 350 -1.45 -0.45 -21.98
C VAL A 350 -1.67 -1.96 -21.84
N LEU A 351 -2.33 -2.39 -20.77
CA LEU A 351 -2.68 -3.79 -20.57
C LEU A 351 -3.72 -4.24 -21.60
N ARG A 352 -3.46 -5.38 -22.25
CA ARG A 352 -4.38 -6.03 -23.19
C ARG A 352 -5.47 -6.78 -22.43
N MET A 353 -6.39 -6.03 -21.81
CA MET A 353 -7.52 -6.58 -21.07
C MET A 353 -8.72 -5.67 -21.28
N ASN A 354 -9.88 -6.25 -21.60
CA ASN A 354 -11.14 -5.50 -21.60
C ASN A 354 -11.85 -5.72 -20.26
N THR A 355 -12.02 -4.66 -19.48
CA THR A 355 -12.70 -4.73 -18.19
C THR A 355 -13.79 -3.68 -18.10
N SER A 356 -14.73 -3.87 -17.15
CA SER A 356 -15.62 -2.77 -16.78
C SER A 356 -14.81 -1.61 -16.20
N LEU A 357 -15.33 -0.39 -16.31
CA LEU A 357 -14.71 0.79 -15.72
C LEU A 357 -14.36 0.56 -14.24
N MET A 358 -15.28 -0.04 -13.47
CA MET A 358 -15.04 -0.38 -12.05
C MET A 358 -13.91 -1.40 -11.88
N GLY A 359 -13.83 -2.42 -12.76
CA GLY A 359 -12.76 -3.42 -12.73
C GLY A 359 -11.38 -2.78 -12.93
N ALA A 360 -11.23 -1.92 -13.94
CA ALA A 360 -10.00 -1.20 -14.20
C ALA A 360 -9.62 -0.25 -13.04
N ILE A 361 -10.60 0.47 -12.47
CA ILE A 361 -10.39 1.34 -11.30
C ILE A 361 -9.83 0.54 -10.13
N LEU A 362 -10.46 -0.59 -9.79
CA LEU A 362 -10.03 -1.42 -8.66
C LEU A 362 -8.64 -2.01 -8.91
N LEU A 363 -8.34 -2.43 -10.14
CA LEU A 363 -7.02 -2.96 -10.50
C LEU A 363 -5.91 -1.90 -10.38
N ALA A 364 -6.12 -0.71 -10.95
CA ALA A 364 -5.16 0.38 -10.91
C ALA A 364 -4.88 0.86 -9.47
N ASN A 365 -5.87 0.78 -8.58
CA ASN A 365 -5.75 1.26 -7.20
C ASN A 365 -5.48 0.16 -6.17
N LEU A 366 -5.47 -1.12 -6.56
CA LEU A 366 -5.12 -2.21 -5.65
C LEU A 366 -3.73 -2.03 -5.00
N PRO A 367 -2.67 -1.60 -5.72
CA PRO A 367 -1.37 -1.28 -5.10
C PRO A 367 -1.48 -0.21 -4.01
N GLN A 368 -2.35 0.79 -4.18
CA GLN A 368 -2.57 1.87 -3.20
C GLN A 368 -3.17 1.32 -1.89
N ALA A 369 -4.14 0.41 -1.98
CA ALA A 369 -4.71 -0.24 -0.81
C ALA A 369 -3.68 -1.12 -0.09
N ILE A 370 -2.87 -1.88 -0.83
CA ILE A 370 -1.80 -2.72 -0.28
C ILE A 370 -0.75 -1.85 0.43
N LEU A 371 -0.27 -0.78 -0.19
CA LEU A 371 0.70 0.15 0.41
C LEU A 371 0.16 0.78 1.70
N SER A 372 -1.12 1.11 1.75
CA SER A 372 -1.76 1.66 2.95
C SER A 372 -1.77 0.65 4.11
N TYR A 373 -2.06 -0.62 3.80
CA TYR A 373 -1.98 -1.70 4.78
C TYR A 373 -0.53 -1.95 5.25
N LEU A 374 0.44 -1.94 4.33
CA LEU A 374 1.86 -2.05 4.66
C LEU A 374 2.32 -0.89 5.56
N TYR A 375 1.89 0.34 5.29
CA TYR A 375 2.14 1.48 6.16
C TYR A 375 1.59 1.26 7.57
N LEU A 376 0.33 0.80 7.71
CA LEU A 376 -0.27 0.54 9.02
C LEU A 376 0.48 -0.54 9.82
N THR A 377 0.89 -1.62 9.15
CA THR A 377 1.61 -2.74 9.80
C THR A 377 3.05 -2.37 10.17
N PHE A 378 3.78 -1.67 9.29
CA PHE A 378 5.10 -1.11 9.61
C PHE A 378 5.04 -0.09 10.73
N ASN A 379 4.09 0.84 10.68
CA ASN A 379 3.91 1.83 11.74
C ASN A 379 3.61 1.13 13.08
N ALA A 380 2.82 0.04 13.07
CA ALA A 380 2.61 -0.77 14.27
C ALA A 380 3.90 -1.43 14.76
N LEU A 381 4.75 -2.00 13.89
CA LEU A 381 6.05 -2.56 14.28
C LEU A 381 6.94 -1.51 14.95
N TYR A 382 7.15 -0.37 14.30
CA TYR A 382 7.99 0.70 14.83
C TYR A 382 7.45 1.28 16.12
N THR A 383 6.14 1.52 16.22
CA THR A 383 5.52 2.03 17.45
C THR A 383 5.78 1.08 18.62
N ASN A 384 5.71 -0.24 18.42
CA ASN A 384 6.04 -1.21 19.48
C ASN A 384 7.51 -1.15 19.91
N MET A 385 8.44 -0.99 18.95
CA MET A 385 9.86 -0.85 19.24
C MET A 385 10.16 0.45 20.00
N PHE A 386 9.54 1.57 19.60
CA PHE A 386 9.73 2.85 20.27
C PHE A 386 9.15 2.87 21.69
N VAL A 387 7.95 2.30 21.90
CA VAL A 387 7.37 2.15 23.24
C VAL A 387 8.27 1.30 24.13
N ALA A 388 8.80 0.19 23.62
CA ALA A 388 9.73 -0.66 24.37
C ALA A 388 11.09 0.02 24.62
N ARG A 389 11.57 0.85 23.69
CA ARG A 389 12.78 1.66 23.88
C ARG A 389 12.57 2.65 25.01
N GLU A 390 11.47 3.41 24.96
CA GLU A 390 11.11 4.38 25.99
C GLU A 390 10.98 3.73 27.36
N TRP A 391 10.33 2.56 27.43
CA TRP A 391 10.28 1.72 28.63
C TRP A 391 11.67 1.39 29.15
N SER A 392 12.54 0.81 28.32
CA SER A 392 13.88 0.36 28.74
C SER A 392 14.74 1.50 29.28
N THR A 393 14.62 2.71 28.75
CA THR A 393 15.45 3.83 29.22
C THR A 393 15.18 4.22 30.68
N TYR A 394 13.98 3.95 31.23
CA TYR A 394 13.72 4.20 32.65
C TYR A 394 14.47 3.24 33.60
N GLY A 395 14.96 2.11 33.11
CA GLY A 395 15.83 1.23 33.90
C GLY A 395 17.28 1.72 33.98
N GLY A 396 17.71 2.64 33.10
CA GLY A 396 19.07 3.17 33.08
C GLY A 396 19.19 4.59 33.58
N GLU A 397 18.17 5.42 33.36
CA GLU A 397 18.21 6.85 33.62
C GLU A 397 16.92 7.32 34.32
N ARG A 398 17.07 8.25 35.26
CA ARG A 398 15.96 8.97 35.88
C ARG A 398 15.46 10.06 34.94
N LYS A 399 14.18 10.04 34.60
CA LYS A 399 13.59 11.01 33.66
C LYS A 399 12.09 11.19 33.90
N PRO A 400 11.54 12.36 33.56
CA PRO A 400 10.10 12.61 33.67
C PRO A 400 9.29 11.77 32.68
N LEU A 401 8.05 11.44 33.06
CA LEU A 401 7.10 10.73 32.23
C LEU A 401 6.61 11.61 31.07
N ARG A 402 6.47 11.01 29.89
CA ARG A 402 5.87 11.64 28.72
C ARG A 402 4.39 11.28 28.62
N VAL A 403 3.52 12.27 28.81
CA VAL A 403 2.07 12.07 28.95
C VAL A 403 1.30 12.95 27.95
N THR A 404 0.00 12.69 27.82
CA THR A 404 -0.90 13.44 26.94
C THR A 404 -1.39 14.76 27.56
N SER A 405 -1.38 14.86 28.89
CA SER A 405 -1.77 16.08 29.62
C SER A 405 -0.83 16.26 30.81
N PRO A 406 0.28 17.00 30.65
CA PRO A 406 1.34 17.07 31.66
C PRO A 406 0.92 17.83 32.91
N VAL A 407 1.37 17.32 34.06
CA VAL A 407 1.25 17.93 35.39
C VAL A 407 2.61 17.85 36.10
N GLY A 408 2.98 18.91 36.84
CA GLY A 408 4.26 18.95 37.56
C GLY A 408 5.47 18.98 36.62
N GLN A 409 6.41 18.04 36.78
CA GLN A 409 7.63 17.95 35.96
C GLN A 409 7.51 17.00 34.75
N GLN A 410 6.29 16.49 34.48
CA GLN A 410 6.03 15.64 33.32
C GLN A 410 6.26 16.40 32.00
N ARG A 411 6.56 15.65 30.94
CA ARG A 411 6.75 16.20 29.58
C ARG A 411 5.53 15.92 28.71
N ASP A 412 5.22 16.86 27.83
CA ASP A 412 4.20 16.65 26.81
C ASP A 412 4.67 15.66 25.73
N THR A 413 3.70 15.02 25.07
CA THR A 413 3.91 14.00 24.05
C THR A 413 3.95 14.59 22.63
N TYR A 414 4.51 13.86 21.67
CA TYR A 414 4.54 14.23 20.25
C TYR A 414 3.19 14.01 19.53
N TRP A 415 2.05 14.16 20.23
CA TRP A 415 0.71 13.73 19.83
C TRP A 415 0.53 12.20 19.63
N LEU A 416 1.61 11.44 19.31
CA LEU A 416 1.71 9.97 19.22
C LEU A 416 3.03 9.43 19.84
N ASN A 417 3.16 8.10 20.00
CA ASN A 417 4.34 7.50 20.66
C ASN A 417 5.63 7.55 19.83
N VAL A 418 5.54 7.68 18.50
CA VAL A 418 6.70 7.73 17.60
C VAL A 418 7.27 9.15 17.57
N PRO A 419 8.58 9.35 17.81
CA PRO A 419 9.20 10.67 17.71
C PRO A 419 9.12 11.25 16.29
N PHE A 420 8.93 12.58 16.15
CA PHE A 420 8.82 13.25 14.84
C PHE A 420 9.98 13.01 13.90
N ARG A 421 11.20 12.85 14.41
CA ARG A 421 12.40 12.51 13.63
C ARG A 421 12.27 11.19 12.84
N TRP A 422 11.35 10.32 13.24
CA TRP A 422 11.03 9.07 12.55
C TRP A 422 9.67 9.14 11.85
N ALA A 423 8.66 9.74 12.49
CA ALA A 423 7.32 9.83 11.94
C ALA A 423 7.27 10.69 10.66
N ILE A 424 8.01 11.80 10.59
CA ILE A 424 8.02 12.70 9.42
C ILE A 424 8.67 11.99 8.21
N PRO A 425 9.91 11.45 8.28
CA PRO A 425 10.49 10.72 7.15
C PRO A 425 9.63 9.54 6.71
N MET A 426 9.02 8.80 7.65
CA MET A 426 8.12 7.70 7.32
C MET A 426 6.88 8.16 6.56
N THR A 427 6.29 9.28 6.95
CA THR A 427 5.11 9.83 6.28
C THR A 427 5.46 10.31 4.87
N ILE A 428 6.59 11.02 4.73
CA ILE A 428 7.11 11.45 3.42
C ILE A 428 7.36 10.25 2.52
N LEU A 429 8.04 9.23 3.04
CA LEU A 429 8.36 8.00 2.31
C LEU A 429 7.08 7.26 1.90
N SER A 430 6.09 7.17 2.79
CA SER A 430 4.78 6.60 2.46
C SER A 430 4.10 7.39 1.33
N GLY A 431 4.12 8.73 1.39
CA GLY A 431 3.59 9.58 0.32
C GLY A 431 4.29 9.34 -1.02
N LEU A 432 5.63 9.23 -1.00
CA LEU A 432 6.43 8.90 -2.17
C LEU A 432 6.06 7.53 -2.75
N PHE A 433 5.86 6.50 -1.93
CA PHE A 433 5.40 5.19 -2.39
C PHE A 433 4.03 5.26 -3.05
N HIS A 434 3.08 5.96 -2.44
CA HIS A 434 1.74 6.13 -3.01
C HIS A 434 1.79 6.86 -4.36
N TRP A 435 2.62 7.88 -4.47
CA TRP A 435 2.84 8.59 -5.73
C TRP A 435 3.52 7.70 -6.78
N LEU A 436 4.61 7.01 -6.45
CA LEU A 436 5.27 6.09 -7.39
C LEU A 436 4.33 4.97 -7.85
N ALA A 437 3.50 4.44 -6.95
CA ALA A 437 2.52 3.41 -7.28
C ALA A 437 1.42 3.95 -8.20
N SER A 438 1.02 5.22 -8.09
CA SER A 438 0.03 5.81 -9.00
C SER A 438 0.58 6.03 -10.41
N GLN A 439 1.91 6.16 -10.54
CA GLN A 439 2.60 6.20 -11.83
C GLN A 439 2.93 4.80 -12.37
N SER A 440 2.91 3.77 -11.51
CA SER A 440 3.26 2.39 -11.89
C SER A 440 2.16 1.70 -12.67
N ILE A 441 0.91 1.84 -12.22
CA ILE A 441 -0.29 1.33 -12.87
C ILE A 441 -1.38 2.39 -12.69
N PHE A 442 -1.99 2.82 -13.80
CA PHE A 442 -3.00 3.89 -13.79
C PHE A 442 -4.15 3.57 -14.73
N LEU A 443 -5.34 4.10 -14.45
CA LEU A 443 -6.54 3.89 -15.25
C LEU A 443 -6.42 4.61 -16.60
N VAL A 444 -6.76 3.89 -17.68
CA VAL A 444 -6.89 4.45 -19.02
C VAL A 444 -8.22 3.98 -19.62
N GLN A 445 -8.99 4.92 -20.15
CA GLN A 445 -10.15 4.62 -20.97
C GLN A 445 -9.81 4.84 -22.44
N ILE A 446 -10.34 3.99 -23.32
CA ILE A 446 -10.10 4.06 -24.76
C ILE A 446 -11.45 4.17 -25.46
N THR A 447 -11.64 5.23 -26.21
CA THR A 447 -12.80 5.49 -27.06
C THR A 447 -12.44 5.10 -28.49
N ILE A 448 -13.14 4.10 -29.01
CA ILE A 448 -12.92 3.59 -30.37
C ILE A 448 -13.90 4.31 -31.31
N THR A 449 -13.38 4.83 -32.42
CA THR A 449 -14.16 5.52 -33.46
C THR A 449 -14.24 4.70 -34.74
N ALA A 450 -15.40 4.71 -35.37
CA ALA A 450 -15.65 4.04 -36.65
C ALA A 450 -14.77 4.60 -37.79
N THR A 451 -14.65 3.81 -38.85
CA THR A 451 -13.87 4.14 -40.06
C THR A 451 -14.46 5.27 -40.89
N GLN A 452 -15.78 5.30 -41.09
CA GLN A 452 -16.43 6.18 -42.07
C GLN A 452 -16.87 7.54 -41.50
N ASP A 453 -17.57 7.53 -40.36
CA ASP A 453 -18.20 8.72 -39.77
C ASP A 453 -17.50 9.20 -38.48
N ARG A 454 -16.44 8.47 -38.08
CA ARG A 454 -15.67 8.71 -36.84
C ARG A 454 -16.56 8.81 -35.60
N GLN A 455 -17.75 8.21 -35.63
CA GLN A 455 -18.63 8.12 -34.47
C GLN A 455 -18.08 7.10 -33.48
N VAL A 456 -18.39 7.31 -32.21
CA VAL A 456 -17.95 6.41 -31.14
C VAL A 456 -18.71 5.09 -31.25
N THR A 457 -17.98 4.00 -31.49
CA THR A 457 -18.53 2.64 -31.60
C THR A 457 -18.42 1.88 -30.29
N ARG A 458 -17.25 1.93 -29.65
CA ARG A 458 -16.93 1.12 -28.46
C ARG A 458 -16.14 1.94 -27.44
N LEU A 459 -16.41 1.67 -26.16
CA LEU A 459 -15.67 2.24 -25.03
C LEU A 459 -15.06 1.09 -24.23
N MET A 460 -13.75 1.13 -24.01
CA MET A 460 -13.01 0.12 -23.27
C MET A 460 -12.29 0.74 -22.09
N SER A 461 -12.22 0.02 -20.97
CA SER A 461 -11.49 0.47 -19.78
C SER A 461 -10.42 -0.56 -19.42
N THR A 462 -9.19 -0.07 -19.27
CA THR A 462 -7.99 -0.87 -19.00
C THR A 462 -7.01 -0.06 -18.14
N CYS A 463 -5.81 -0.59 -17.89
CA CYS A 463 -4.76 0.11 -17.15
C CYS A 463 -3.52 0.32 -18.02
N GLY A 464 -2.97 1.52 -17.96
CA GLY A 464 -1.60 1.80 -18.38
C GLY A 464 -0.61 1.41 -17.29
N TYR A 465 0.64 1.14 -17.67
CA TYR A 465 1.72 0.87 -16.74
C TYR A 465 3.02 1.62 -17.11
N SER A 466 3.90 1.86 -16.12
CA SER A 466 5.24 2.40 -16.36
C SER A 466 6.30 1.51 -15.73
N ALA A 467 7.13 0.88 -16.56
CA ALA A 467 8.23 0.02 -16.09
C ALA A 467 9.16 0.78 -15.15
N VAL A 468 9.55 2.01 -15.47
CA VAL A 468 10.44 2.82 -14.62
C VAL A 468 9.85 3.05 -13.23
N ALA A 469 8.57 3.42 -13.14
CA ALA A 469 7.90 3.63 -11.86
C ALA A 469 7.81 2.32 -11.04
N ILE A 470 7.57 1.18 -11.68
CA ILE A 470 7.54 -0.12 -11.01
C ILE A 470 8.95 -0.49 -10.51
N ILE A 471 10.02 -0.24 -11.27
CA ILE A 471 11.41 -0.47 -10.82
C ILE A 471 11.69 0.35 -9.55
N LEU A 472 11.34 1.63 -9.57
CA LEU A 472 11.55 2.52 -8.43
C LEU A 472 10.72 2.08 -7.21
N CYS A 473 9.47 1.66 -7.40
CA CYS A 473 8.67 1.06 -6.34
C CYS A 473 9.36 -0.16 -5.71
N ILE A 474 9.95 -1.05 -6.51
CA ILE A 474 10.66 -2.24 -6.03
C ILE A 474 11.94 -1.86 -5.29
N VAL A 475 12.72 -0.92 -5.80
CA VAL A 475 13.99 -0.48 -5.19
C VAL A 475 13.73 0.19 -3.84
N VAL A 476 12.86 1.20 -3.80
CA VAL A 476 12.51 1.89 -2.56
C VAL A 476 11.86 0.89 -1.60
N GLY A 477 11.02 -0.01 -2.13
CA GLY A 477 10.44 -1.14 -1.40
C GLY A 477 11.51 -1.95 -0.68
N THR A 478 12.48 -2.46 -1.42
CA THR A 478 13.53 -3.31 -0.87
C THR A 478 14.35 -2.59 0.21
N ILE A 479 14.67 -1.30 0.02
CA ILE A 479 15.39 -0.48 1.01
C ILE A 479 14.62 -0.38 2.33
N VAL A 480 13.30 -0.13 2.28
CA VAL A 480 12.48 -0.03 3.50
C VAL A 480 12.39 -1.34 4.27
N ALA A 481 12.22 -2.47 3.57
CA ALA A 481 12.21 -3.77 4.21
C ALA A 481 13.54 -4.09 4.90
N ILE A 482 14.67 -3.84 4.23
CA ILE A 482 15.99 -4.04 4.81
C ILE A 482 16.19 -3.10 6.00
N GLY A 483 15.82 -1.83 5.88
CA GLY A 483 15.89 -0.85 6.97
C GLY A 483 15.14 -1.30 8.22
N GLY A 484 13.94 -1.86 8.05
CA GLY A 484 13.16 -2.42 9.16
C GLY A 484 13.84 -3.60 9.86
N LEU A 485 14.48 -4.49 9.11
CA LEU A 485 15.26 -5.61 9.66
C LEU A 485 16.48 -5.11 10.43
N VAL A 486 17.20 -4.13 9.88
CA VAL A 486 18.40 -3.53 10.49
C VAL A 486 18.05 -2.85 11.81
N ILE A 487 17.01 -2.00 11.83
CA ILE A 487 16.54 -1.33 13.06
C ILE A 487 16.15 -2.35 14.13
N GLY A 488 15.55 -3.48 13.73
CA GLY A 488 15.21 -4.58 14.63
C GLY A 488 16.41 -5.21 15.36
N ARG A 489 17.64 -5.04 14.84
CA ARG A 489 18.87 -5.62 15.44
C ARG A 489 19.46 -4.77 16.56
N PHE A 490 19.06 -3.50 16.72
CA PHE A 490 19.53 -2.66 17.81
C PHE A 490 19.18 -3.27 19.18
N LYS A 491 20.03 -3.02 20.18
CA LYS A 491 19.82 -3.47 21.56
C LYS A 491 19.11 -2.38 22.37
N TYR A 492 18.32 -2.80 23.35
CA TYR A 492 17.78 -1.89 24.37
C TYR A 492 18.83 -1.58 25.43
N VAL A 493 18.71 -0.42 26.07
CA VAL A 493 19.73 0.14 26.97
C VAL A 493 19.81 -0.63 28.28
N SER A 494 18.67 -0.90 28.92
CA SER A 494 18.62 -1.58 30.22
C SER A 494 18.14 -3.03 30.12
N ALA A 495 18.44 -3.79 31.18
CA ALA A 495 17.95 -5.15 31.40
C ALA A 495 16.60 -5.18 32.16
N MET A 496 15.83 -4.10 32.10
CA MET A 496 14.47 -4.03 32.66
C MET A 496 13.56 -5.08 31.98
N PRO A 497 12.70 -5.79 32.74
CA PRO A 497 11.74 -6.74 32.17
C PRO A 497 10.90 -6.10 31.07
N MET A 498 10.76 -6.80 29.94
CA MET A 498 10.08 -6.24 28.78
C MET A 498 8.55 -6.26 28.95
N ALA A 499 7.96 -5.11 29.28
CA ALA A 499 6.51 -4.95 29.27
C ALA A 499 5.94 -4.70 27.86
N SER A 500 6.72 -4.04 26.99
CA SER A 500 6.26 -3.61 25.65
C SER A 500 4.96 -2.80 25.77
N SER A 501 3.89 -3.16 25.05
CA SER A 501 2.58 -2.50 25.13
C SER A 501 1.63 -3.14 26.16
N CYS A 502 2.08 -4.07 27.00
CA CYS A 502 1.19 -4.83 27.89
C CYS A 502 0.84 -4.03 29.14
N SER A 503 -0.43 -3.66 29.30
CA SER A 503 -0.91 -2.88 30.46
C SER A 503 -0.61 -3.57 31.80
N ALA A 504 -0.77 -4.88 31.88
CA ALA A 504 -0.54 -5.64 33.12
C ALA A 504 0.94 -5.70 33.51
N ALA A 505 1.84 -5.90 32.54
CA ALA A 505 3.28 -5.88 32.81
C ALA A 505 3.78 -4.46 33.14
N ILE A 506 3.19 -3.42 32.54
CA ILE A 506 3.46 -2.02 32.93
C ILE A 506 3.03 -1.78 34.38
N SER A 507 1.81 -2.18 34.71
CA SER A 507 1.22 -2.04 36.03
C SER A 507 2.01 -2.78 37.13
N ALA A 508 2.52 -3.98 36.82
CA ALA A 508 3.29 -4.76 37.77
C ALA A 508 4.58 -4.05 38.23
N ALA A 509 5.15 -3.16 37.42
CA ALA A 509 6.31 -2.34 37.79
C ALA A 509 5.93 -1.03 38.50
N CYS A 510 4.64 -0.73 38.70
CA CYS A 510 4.14 0.53 39.23
C CYS A 510 3.50 0.33 40.62
N HIS A 511 4.25 -0.24 41.56
CA HIS A 511 3.85 -0.38 42.96
C HIS A 511 4.81 0.41 43.86
N PRO A 512 4.75 1.75 43.88
CA PRO A 512 5.69 2.56 44.66
C PRO A 512 5.53 2.33 46.17
N LEU A 513 6.57 2.69 46.93
CA LEU A 513 6.50 2.72 48.39
C LEU A 513 5.47 3.79 48.84
N PRO A 514 4.80 3.61 50.00
CA PRO A 514 3.85 4.60 50.50
C PRO A 514 4.42 6.01 50.69
N GLU A 515 5.73 6.13 50.90
CA GLU A 515 6.46 7.38 51.06
C GLU A 515 6.61 8.17 49.74
N ASP A 516 6.47 7.50 48.59
CA ASP A 516 6.67 8.07 47.25
C ASP A 516 5.33 8.43 46.58
N ALA A 517 4.46 9.14 47.32
CA ALA A 517 3.10 9.45 46.91
C ALA A 517 3.00 10.40 45.69
N HIS A 518 4.08 11.08 45.31
CA HIS A 518 4.11 12.03 44.19
C HIS A 518 4.92 11.54 42.99
N ALA A 519 5.26 10.25 42.94
CA ALA A 519 6.08 9.65 41.90
C ALA A 519 5.59 9.93 40.49
N SER A 520 4.27 9.98 40.27
CA SER A 520 3.67 10.22 38.95
C SER A 520 4.06 11.57 38.34
N THR A 521 4.28 12.60 39.16
CA THR A 521 4.55 13.99 38.70
C THR A 521 6.03 14.36 38.67
N LEU A 522 6.89 13.49 39.20
CA LEU A 522 8.33 13.71 39.34
C LEU A 522 9.14 12.85 38.36
N PRO A 523 10.44 13.14 38.15
CA PRO A 523 11.32 12.26 37.40
C PRO A 523 11.48 10.90 38.08
N VAL A 524 11.10 9.84 37.36
CA VAL A 524 11.13 8.46 37.88
C VAL A 524 12.23 7.64 37.23
N GLN A 525 12.67 6.63 37.98
CA GLN A 525 13.56 5.57 37.51
C GLN A 525 13.01 4.23 38.01
N TRP A 526 13.18 3.18 37.22
CA TRP A 526 12.85 1.82 37.65
C TRP A 526 14.06 1.15 38.30
N GLY A 527 13.84 0.53 39.45
CA GLY A 527 14.86 -0.25 40.14
C GLY A 527 14.36 -0.77 41.47
N VAL A 528 15.28 -1.27 42.29
CA VAL A 528 15.00 -1.75 43.64
C VAL A 528 14.68 -0.57 44.53
N VAL A 529 13.48 -0.57 45.11
CA VAL A 529 13.03 0.41 46.11
C VAL A 529 13.28 -0.18 47.49
N ALA A 530 14.12 0.50 48.28
CA ALA A 530 14.52 0.00 49.60
C ALA A 530 13.37 0.16 50.60
N ARG A 531 12.95 -0.93 51.24
CA ARG A 531 12.19 -0.86 52.50
C ARG A 531 13.20 -0.50 53.59
N GLY A 532 12.99 0.61 54.28
CA GLY A 532 13.96 1.22 55.20
C GLY A 532 14.70 0.22 56.11
N ASP A 533 16.00 0.47 56.27
CA ASP A 533 16.92 0.01 57.32
C ASP A 533 16.50 -1.26 58.09
N ARG A 534 16.66 -2.43 57.44
CA ARG A 534 16.91 -3.75 58.07
C ARG A 534 17.03 -4.83 56.99
N TYR A 535 18.13 -4.82 56.27
CA TYR A 535 18.65 -6.06 55.70
C TYR A 535 19.70 -6.58 56.68
N THR A 536 19.28 -7.33 57.69
CA THR A 536 20.18 -8.17 58.47
C THR A 536 20.73 -9.25 57.54
N GLU A 537 22.05 -9.28 57.35
CA GLU A 537 22.78 -10.38 56.71
C GLU A 537 22.34 -11.71 57.34
N GLY A 538 21.45 -12.44 56.67
CA GLY A 538 20.95 -13.72 57.18
C GLY A 538 19.59 -14.12 56.63
N ASP A 539 18.70 -13.15 56.37
CA ASP A 539 17.39 -13.45 55.79
C ASP A 539 17.33 -13.07 54.30
N LYS A 540 16.95 -14.04 53.47
CA LYS A 540 16.67 -13.88 52.03
C LYS A 540 15.39 -13.07 51.81
N ALA A 541 15.32 -11.86 52.36
CA ALA A 541 14.18 -10.98 52.18
C ALA A 541 14.03 -10.65 50.67
N VAL A 542 12.86 -11.03 50.15
CA VAL A 542 12.42 -10.79 48.78
C VAL A 542 12.43 -9.27 48.54
N GLY A 543 13.17 -8.83 47.53
CA GLY A 543 13.26 -7.41 47.19
C GLY A 543 12.00 -6.94 46.46
N HIS A 544 11.85 -5.63 46.28
CA HIS A 544 10.78 -5.06 45.47
C HIS A 544 11.35 -4.11 44.41
N CYS A 545 10.91 -4.25 43.16
CA CYS A 545 11.29 -3.35 42.07
C CYS A 545 10.09 -2.50 41.65
N ALA A 546 10.24 -1.20 41.57
CA ALA A 546 9.19 -0.31 41.11
C ALA A 546 9.74 0.93 40.41
N PHE A 547 8.89 1.62 39.67
CA PHE A 547 9.11 3.02 39.34
C PHE A 547 9.04 3.86 40.61
N SER A 548 10.04 4.72 40.82
CA SER A 548 10.10 5.60 41.99
C SER A 548 10.77 6.93 41.67
N SER A 549 10.32 8.00 42.33
CA SER A 549 10.98 9.32 42.33
C SER A 549 12.17 9.39 43.31
N LEU A 550 12.21 8.48 44.28
CA LEU A 550 13.31 8.33 45.24
C LEU A 550 14.49 7.54 44.64
N PRO A 551 15.69 7.59 45.25
CA PRO A 551 16.85 6.82 44.80
C PRO A 551 16.53 5.32 44.71
N VAL A 552 16.86 4.71 43.56
CA VAL A 552 16.68 3.28 43.30
C VAL A 552 18.02 2.62 43.01
N GLN A 553 18.17 1.35 43.40
CA GLN A 553 19.34 0.54 43.07
C GLN A 553 19.07 -0.38 41.88
N GLN A 554 20.11 -0.82 41.18
CA GLN A 554 19.94 -1.85 40.15
C GLN A 554 19.62 -3.22 40.79
N PRO A 555 18.73 -4.02 40.20
CA PRO A 555 18.44 -5.36 40.71
C PRO A 555 19.67 -6.27 40.67
N ILE A 556 19.84 -7.07 41.72
CA ILE A 556 20.97 -7.99 41.89
C ILE A 556 20.65 -9.30 41.18
N GLN A 557 21.54 -9.75 40.30
CA GLN A 557 21.40 -11.02 39.59
C GLN A 557 21.25 -12.19 40.58
N GLY A 558 20.25 -13.03 40.33
CA GLY A 558 19.98 -14.23 41.14
C GLY A 558 19.14 -13.99 42.39
N ARG A 559 18.85 -12.74 42.76
CA ARG A 559 17.98 -12.39 43.89
C ARG A 559 16.51 -12.47 43.51
N LEU A 560 15.67 -12.80 44.49
CA LEU A 560 14.20 -12.87 44.35
C LEU A 560 13.55 -11.51 44.56
N TYR A 561 12.57 -11.19 43.73
CA TYR A 561 11.78 -9.96 43.81
C TYR A 561 10.28 -10.24 43.60
N ALA A 562 9.42 -9.55 44.35
CA ALA A 562 7.96 -9.62 44.24
C ALA A 562 7.33 -8.23 44.26
#